data_AF-C7XUV0-F1
#
_entry.id   AF-C7XUV0-F1
#
_cell.length_a   1.000
_cell.length_b   1.000
_cell.length_c   1.000
_cell.angle_alpha   90.00
_cell.angle_beta   90.00
_cell.angle_gamma   90.00
#
_symmetry.space_group_name_H-M   'P 1'
#
loop_
_entity.id
_entity.type
_entity.pdbx_description
1 polymer ?
#
loop_
_entity_poly.entity_id
_entity_poly.type
_entity_poly.pdbx_seq_one_letter_code
_entity_poly.pdbx_strand_id
1 'polypeptide(L)'
;MKIDEFIKKLNQNDRMYAETVDGVVAIYDDSEHEVLDIACDATNWLDINYFINSFGSCFGKASREYLSALIEEFLHTPVKKRFPERGIPFAVARL
;
A
#
# COMPACT_ATOMS: atom_id res chain seq x y z
N MET A 1 -7.00 6.27 -6.90
CA MET A 1 -6.16 6.90 -5.87
C MET A 1 -4.72 7.03 -6.32
N LYS A 2 -4.12 8.22 -6.16
CA LYS A 2 -2.65 8.40 -6.31
C LYS A 2 -1.92 7.88 -5.08
N ILE A 3 -0.63 7.57 -5.18
CA ILE A 3 0.14 7.08 -4.04
C ILE A 3 0.16 8.07 -2.86
N ASP A 4 0.41 9.35 -3.10
CA ASP A 4 0.42 10.37 -2.03
C ASP A 4 -0.94 10.51 -1.35
N GLU A 5 -2.02 10.32 -2.11
CA GLU A 5 -3.38 10.35 -1.58
C GLU A 5 -3.66 9.12 -0.71
N PHE A 6 -3.17 7.94 -1.12
CA PHE A 6 -3.27 6.70 -0.34
C PHE A 6 -2.55 6.84 0.99
N ILE A 7 -1.28 7.25 0.97
CA ILE A 7 -0.47 7.47 2.17
C ILE A 7 -1.13 8.50 3.08
N LYS A 8 -1.55 9.63 2.52
CA LYS A 8 -2.21 10.69 3.28
C LYS A 8 -3.49 10.21 3.96
N LYS A 9 -4.34 9.44 3.25
CA LYS A 9 -5.57 8.90 3.84
C LYS A 9 -5.22 7.91 4.95
N LEU A 10 -4.35 6.94 4.67
CA LEU A 10 -3.96 5.91 5.64
C LEU A 10 -3.42 6.52 6.93
N ASN A 11 -2.54 7.52 6.82
CA ASN A 11 -1.91 8.20 7.97
C ASN A 11 -2.87 9.10 8.77
N GLN A 12 -4.16 9.19 8.41
CA GLN A 12 -5.20 9.77 9.26
C GLN A 12 -5.70 8.79 10.34
N ASN A 13 -5.32 7.52 10.24
CA ASN A 13 -5.66 6.50 11.22
C ASN A 13 -4.55 6.39 12.27
N ASP A 14 -4.86 6.68 13.53
CA ASP A 14 -3.86 6.68 14.62
C ASP A 14 -3.21 5.31 14.91
N ARG A 15 -3.68 4.23 14.30
CA ARG A 15 -3.19 2.85 14.53
C ARG A 15 -2.21 2.35 13.47
N MET A 16 -1.99 3.12 12.41
CA MET A 16 -1.18 2.68 11.29
C MET A 16 -0.51 3.86 10.60
N TYR A 17 0.60 3.57 9.97
CA TYR A 17 1.34 4.52 9.16
C TYR A 17 1.80 3.85 7.88
N ALA A 18 1.91 4.62 6.80
CA ALA A 18 2.46 4.16 5.54
C ALA A 18 3.48 5.15 5.00
N GLU A 19 4.46 4.57 4.31
CA GLU A 19 5.44 5.29 3.52
C GLU A 19 5.82 4.51 2.26
N THR A 20 6.51 5.19 1.34
CA THR A 20 7.09 4.54 0.17
C THR A 20 8.56 4.26 0.44
N VAL A 21 8.95 2.99 0.41
CA VAL A 21 10.34 2.53 0.58
C VAL A 21 10.66 1.63 -0.61
N ASP A 22 11.78 1.86 -1.29
CA ASP A 22 12.32 0.97 -2.33
C ASP A 22 11.32 0.38 -3.35
N GLY A 23 10.34 1.17 -3.79
CA GLY A 23 9.37 0.73 -4.80
C GLY A 23 8.20 -0.11 -4.26
N VAL A 24 8.03 -0.16 -2.94
CA VAL A 24 6.83 -0.65 -2.26
C VAL A 24 6.17 0.46 -1.45
N VAL A 25 4.93 0.22 -1.04
CA VAL A 25 4.25 0.97 0.00
C VAL A 25 4.25 0.10 1.25
N ALA A 26 5.09 0.45 2.21
CA ALA A 26 5.21 -0.25 3.47
C ALA A 26 4.16 0.29 4.45
N ILE A 27 3.52 -0.61 5.19
CA ILE A 27 2.48 -0.28 6.17
C ILE A 27 2.89 -0.82 7.52
N TYR A 28 2.93 0.08 8.50
CA TYR A 28 3.36 -0.17 9.87
C TYR A 28 2.19 -0.06 10.85
N ASP A 29 2.30 -0.75 11.99
CA ASP A 29 1.41 -0.54 13.13
C ASP A 29 1.88 0.62 14.03
N ASP A 30 1.13 0.89 15.11
CA ASP A 30 1.44 1.94 16.09
C ASP A 30 2.67 1.64 16.98
N SER A 31 3.29 0.48 16.79
CA SER A 31 4.53 0.05 17.43
C SER A 31 5.71 0.00 16.44
N GLU A 32 5.55 0.61 15.26
CA GLU A 32 6.56 0.65 14.18
C GLU A 32 6.91 -0.73 13.59
N HIS A 33 6.08 -1.75 13.80
CA HIS A 33 6.28 -3.04 13.14
C HIS A 33 5.67 -3.03 11.75
N GLU A 34 6.48 -3.42 10.77
CA GLU A 34 6.01 -3.60 9.40
C GLU A 34 5.02 -4.75 9.32
N VAL A 35 3.82 -4.45 8.84
CA VAL A 35 2.70 -5.38 8.79
C VAL A 35 2.59 -6.00 7.40
N LEU A 36 2.66 -5.16 6.36
CA LEU A 36 2.58 -5.58 4.98
C LEU A 36 3.25 -4.57 4.03
N ASP A 37 3.61 -5.07 2.86
CA ASP A 37 4.11 -4.31 1.73
C ASP A 37 3.21 -4.46 0.52
N ILE A 38 2.93 -3.36 -0.14
CA ILE A 38 2.24 -3.32 -1.42
C ILE A 38 3.24 -2.93 -2.50
N ALA A 39 3.56 -3.85 -3.42
CA ALA A 39 4.38 -3.51 -4.57
C ALA A 39 3.74 -2.36 -5.37
N CYS A 40 4.54 -1.39 -5.84
CA CYS A 40 3.98 -0.24 -6.58
C CYS A 40 3.19 -0.66 -7.85
N ASP A 41 3.55 -1.79 -8.45
CA ASP A 41 2.87 -2.38 -9.61
C ASP A 41 1.82 -3.43 -9.24
N ALA A 42 1.56 -3.66 -7.96
CA ALA A 42 0.54 -4.60 -7.48
C ALA A 42 -0.82 -4.31 -8.14
N THR A 43 -1.45 -5.32 -8.69
CA THR A 43 -2.77 -5.21 -9.34
C THR A 43 -3.85 -5.96 -8.58
N ASN A 44 -3.46 -6.81 -7.64
CA ASN A 44 -4.36 -7.66 -6.89
C ASN A 44 -3.77 -7.96 -5.50
N TRP A 45 -4.57 -8.59 -4.63
CA TRP A 45 -4.20 -8.91 -3.26
C TRP A 45 -3.06 -9.92 -3.12
N LEU A 46 -2.81 -10.77 -4.12
CA LEU A 46 -1.73 -11.76 -4.10
C LEU A 46 -0.35 -11.13 -4.27
N ASP A 47 -0.30 -9.89 -4.78
CA ASP A 47 0.93 -9.11 -4.96
C ASP A 47 1.35 -8.39 -3.66
N ILE A 48 0.58 -8.56 -2.57
CA ILE A 48 0.86 -7.95 -1.27
C ILE A 48 1.66 -8.95 -0.44
N ASN A 49 2.80 -8.50 0.08
CA ASN A 49 3.61 -9.28 1.00
C ASN A 49 3.18 -9.01 2.45
N TYR A 50 2.91 -10.05 3.22
CA TYR A 50 2.46 -9.94 4.60
C TYR A 50 3.55 -10.45 5.53
N PHE A 51 4.06 -9.59 6.41
CA PHE A 51 5.17 -9.94 7.32
C PHE A 51 4.70 -10.56 8.62
N ILE A 52 3.46 -10.27 9.03
CA ILE A 52 2.90 -10.75 10.29
C ILE A 52 1.83 -11.81 10.00
N ASN A 53 2.08 -13.04 10.45
CA ASN A 53 1.12 -14.16 10.37
C ASN A 53 -0.22 -13.89 11.08
N SER A 54 -0.27 -12.84 11.91
CA SER A 54 -1.43 -12.42 12.69
C SER A 54 -1.87 -10.97 12.38
N PHE A 55 -1.98 -10.61 11.09
CA PHE A 55 -2.59 -9.34 10.65
C PHE A 55 -3.89 -8.97 11.40
N GLY A 56 -4.71 -9.99 11.71
CA GLY A 56 -5.94 -9.83 12.49
C GLY A 56 -5.76 -9.33 13.93
N SER A 57 -4.55 -9.45 14.48
CA SER A 57 -4.18 -9.03 15.84
C SER A 57 -3.53 -7.65 15.90
N CYS A 58 -2.90 -7.19 14.80
CA CYS A 58 -2.25 -5.87 14.72
C CYS A 58 -3.28 -4.74 14.74
N PHE A 59 -4.45 -4.99 14.13
CA PHE A 59 -5.46 -3.96 13.92
C PHE A 59 -6.83 -4.40 14.43
N GLY A 60 -7.50 -3.50 15.16
CA GLY A 60 -8.92 -3.64 15.47
C GLY A 60 -9.77 -3.76 14.20
N LYS A 61 -10.96 -4.34 14.31
CA LYS A 61 -11.84 -4.61 13.16
C LYS A 61 -12.05 -3.38 12.27
N ALA A 62 -12.35 -2.21 12.86
CA ALA A 62 -12.58 -0.97 12.12
C ALA A 62 -11.35 -0.51 11.31
N SER A 63 -10.14 -0.57 11.91
CA SER A 63 -8.89 -0.26 11.20
C SER A 63 -8.60 -1.24 10.07
N ARG A 64 -8.91 -2.53 10.25
CA ARG A 64 -8.77 -3.54 9.18
C ARG A 64 -9.72 -3.27 8.02
N GLU A 65 -11.00 -3.01 8.31
CA GLU A 65 -11.99 -2.69 7.27
C GLU A 65 -11.63 -1.41 6.51
N TYR A 66 -11.14 -0.40 7.23
CA TYR A 66 -10.63 0.84 6.64
C TYR A 66 -9.44 0.61 5.71
N LEU A 67 -8.42 -0.11 6.21
CA LEU A 67 -7.24 -0.46 5.42
C LEU A 67 -7.61 -1.29 4.19
N SER A 68 -8.49 -2.27 4.35
CA SER A 68 -8.95 -3.09 3.24
C SER A 68 -9.66 -2.28 2.16
N ALA A 69 -10.53 -1.35 2.54
CA ALA A 69 -11.21 -0.48 1.59
C ALA A 69 -10.24 0.45 0.84
N LEU A 70 -9.24 1.00 1.52
CA LEU A 70 -8.21 1.83 0.89
C LEU A 70 -7.34 1.03 -0.09
N ILE A 71 -6.90 -0.17 0.30
CA ILE A 71 -6.10 -1.05 -0.57
C ILE A 71 -6.93 -1.44 -1.80
N GLU A 72 -8.20 -1.79 -1.65
CA GLU A 72 -9.08 -2.14 -2.77
C GLU A 72 -9.21 -0.98 -3.77
N GLU A 73 -9.45 0.25 -3.28
CA GLU A 73 -9.54 1.44 -4.14
C GLU A 73 -8.19 1.74 -4.82
N PHE A 74 -7.08 1.56 -4.10
CA PHE A 74 -5.73 1.71 -4.62
C PHE A 74 -5.46 0.70 -5.74
N LEU A 75 -5.68 -0.60 -5.50
CA LEU A 75 -5.47 -1.68 -6.46
C LEU A 75 -6.36 -1.55 -7.72
N HIS A 76 -7.61 -1.11 -7.56
CA HIS A 76 -8.48 -0.84 -8.71
C HIS A 76 -8.07 0.36 -9.56
N THR A 77 -7.22 1.23 -9.04
CA THR A 77 -6.68 2.33 -9.83
C THR A 77 -5.61 1.81 -10.78
N PRO A 78 -5.62 2.14 -12.08
CA PRO A 78 -4.53 1.74 -12.98
C PRO A 78 -3.17 2.23 -12.51
N VAL A 79 -2.13 1.39 -12.57
CA VAL A 79 -0.76 1.71 -12.08
C VAL A 79 -0.24 3.06 -12.61
N LYS A 80 -0.44 3.34 -13.91
CA LYS A 80 -0.05 4.64 -14.53
C LYS A 80 -0.70 5.87 -13.89
N LYS A 81 -1.88 5.72 -13.30
CA LYS A 81 -2.59 6.79 -12.59
C LYS A 81 -2.16 6.90 -11.12
N ARG A 82 -1.66 5.81 -10.53
CA ARG A 82 -1.15 5.81 -9.15
C ARG A 82 0.17 6.56 -9.04
N PHE A 83 1.03 6.41 -10.05
CA PHE A 83 2.38 7.00 -10.13
C PHE A 83 2.54 7.86 -11.41
N PRO A 84 1.92 9.05 -11.47
CA PRO A 84 1.98 9.89 -12.66
C PRO A 84 3.40 10.37 -13.00
N GLU A 85 4.30 10.44 -12.01
CA GLU A 85 5.70 10.85 -12.21
C GLU A 85 6.58 9.75 -12.81
N ARG A 86 6.15 8.48 -12.75
CA ARG A 86 6.83 7.35 -13.40
C ARG A 86 6.46 7.25 -14.89
N GLY A 87 6.34 8.38 -15.57
CA GLY A 87 5.78 8.58 -16.91
C GLY A 87 6.46 7.84 -18.08
N ILE A 88 7.32 6.86 -17.83
CA ILE A 88 7.93 6.01 -18.85
C ILE A 88 7.58 4.56 -18.53
N PRO A 89 6.91 3.81 -19.44
CA PRO A 89 6.63 2.40 -19.21
C PRO A 89 7.94 1.63 -18.98
N PHE A 90 7.97 0.76 -17.98
CA PHE A 90 9.03 -0.27 -17.80
C PHE A 90 9.22 -1.17 -19.04
N ALA A 91 8.33 -1.06 -20.04
CA ALA A 91 8.40 -1.76 -21.32
C ALA A 91 9.48 -1.25 -22.31
N VAL A 92 10.31 -0.26 -21.96
CA VAL A 92 11.34 0.26 -22.89
C VAL A 92 12.79 0.14 -22.38
N ALA A 93 13.03 -0.47 -21.22
CA ALA A 93 14.38 -0.81 -20.78
C ALA A 93 14.80 -2.21 -21.29
N ARG A 94 14.90 -2.35 -22.62
CA ARG A 94 15.72 -3.39 -23.25
C ARG A 94 16.72 -2.69 -24.15
N LEU A 95 17.93 -2.45 -23.63
CA LEU A 95 19.17 -2.31 -24.38
C LEU A 95 20.28 -2.99 -23.60
#